data_AF-A0A914VC54-F1
#
_entry.id   AF-A0A914VC54-F1
#
_cell.length_a   1.000
_cell.length_b   1.000
_cell.length_c   1.000
_cell.angle_alpha   90.00
_cell.angle_beta   90.00
_cell.angle_gamma   90.00
#
_symmetry.space_group_name_H-M   'P 1'
#
loop_
_entity.id
_entity.type
_entity.pdbx_description
1 polymer ?
#
loop_
_entity_poly.entity_id
_entity_poly.type
_entity_poly.pdbx_seq_one_letter_code
_entity_poly.pdbx_strand_id
1 'polypeptide(L)'
;MSGGGDSKKTKSGGSSKTGILRSLSFQFTTFRGNSASKDANGSAVRDSIAESCPTLQRQESLGPIAGVQCHGLMLKKHKRKNRGAKWNKRFFVLKESFLLYYAPRYQKVFGKTKIIDLHPKGLVPLGGCSVVSGGDIGKKHCLLITHEEFKTPIILCAADFKTQEKWLLALREATKV
;
A
#
# COMPACT_ATOMS: atom_id res chain seq x y z
N MET A 1 -64.62 -9.05 42.26
CA MET A 1 -63.47 -8.15 42.45
C MET A 1 -62.82 -8.02 41.07
N SER A 2 -63.35 -7.21 40.14
CA SER A 2 -63.32 -5.74 40.02
C SER A 2 -61.92 -5.15 39.86
N GLY A 3 -61.72 -4.45 38.73
CA GLY A 3 -60.60 -3.58 38.37
C GLY A 3 -59.85 -4.10 37.13
N GLY A 4 -59.93 -3.54 35.91
CA GLY A 4 -60.31 -2.20 35.48
C GLY A 4 -59.10 -1.25 35.52
N GLY A 5 -58.58 -0.80 34.35
CA GLY A 5 -57.53 0.21 34.31
C GLY A 5 -56.85 0.42 32.96
N ASP A 6 -57.36 1.39 32.21
CA ASP A 6 -56.98 1.82 30.87
C ASP A 6 -55.78 2.79 30.82
N SER A 7 -55.08 2.79 29.67
CA SER A 7 -54.44 3.93 28.98
C SER A 7 -53.47 4.91 29.68
N LYS A 8 -52.25 5.08 29.14
CA LYS A 8 -51.74 6.40 28.69
C LYS A 8 -50.50 6.35 27.79
N LYS A 9 -50.62 7.14 26.72
CA LYS A 9 -49.66 7.48 25.66
C LYS A 9 -48.81 8.68 26.09
N THR A 10 -47.50 8.66 25.84
CA THR A 10 -46.69 9.88 25.72
C THR A 10 -45.64 9.76 24.63
N LYS A 11 -45.65 10.74 23.71
CA LYS A 11 -44.65 11.03 22.68
C LYS A 11 -43.42 11.72 23.32
N SER A 12 -42.22 11.51 22.75
CA SER A 12 -41.23 12.57 22.47
C SER A 12 -40.19 11.99 21.49
N GLY A 13 -39.95 12.59 20.32
CA GLY A 13 -38.92 13.61 20.10
C GLY A 13 -37.61 12.90 19.72
N GLY A 14 -37.28 12.69 18.44
CA GLY A 14 -36.79 13.72 17.54
C GLY A 14 -35.26 13.81 17.59
N SER A 15 -34.56 13.22 16.61
CA SER A 15 -33.46 13.87 15.88
C SER A 15 -32.78 12.90 14.92
N SER A 16 -32.89 13.24 13.64
CA SER A 16 -32.11 12.72 12.52
C SER A 16 -30.63 13.02 12.71
N LYS A 17 -29.77 12.02 12.49
CA LYS A 17 -28.35 12.24 12.18
C LYS A 17 -27.98 11.41 10.96
N THR A 18 -28.38 11.91 9.79
CA THR A 18 -27.74 11.57 8.52
C THR A 18 -26.30 12.08 8.60
N GLY A 19 -25.37 11.18 8.91
CA GLY A 19 -23.94 11.46 8.80
C GLY A 19 -23.58 11.59 7.32
N ILE A 20 -23.56 12.83 6.85
CA ILE A 20 -23.06 13.18 5.51
C ILE A 20 -21.56 12.89 5.54
N LEU A 21 -21.15 11.84 4.82
CA LEU A 21 -19.77 11.64 4.41
C LEU A 21 -19.33 12.93 3.71
N ARG A 22 -18.42 13.68 4.32
CA ARG A 22 -17.74 14.78 3.66
C ARG A 22 -16.95 14.20 2.49
N SER A 23 -17.56 14.31 1.32
CA SER A 23 -16.93 14.05 0.03
C SER A 23 -15.62 14.83 -0.01
N LEU A 24 -14.49 14.13 -0.18
CA LEU A 24 -13.24 14.76 -0.54
C LEU A 24 -13.38 15.23 -1.98
N SER A 25 -13.67 16.51 -2.17
CA SER A 25 -13.60 17.14 -3.49
C SER A 25 -12.14 17.21 -3.90
N PHE A 26 -11.71 16.29 -4.77
CA PHE A 26 -10.47 16.47 -5.52
C PHE A 26 -10.70 17.60 -6.54
N GLN A 27 -10.05 18.74 -6.34
CA GLN A 27 -9.96 19.77 -7.35
C GLN A 27 -8.98 19.28 -8.42
N PHE A 28 -9.50 18.80 -9.55
CA PHE A 28 -8.69 18.66 -10.75
C PHE A 28 -8.44 20.06 -11.30
N THR A 29 -7.19 20.53 -11.20
CA THR A 29 -6.75 21.68 -11.99
C THR A 29 -6.93 21.32 -13.46
N THR A 30 -7.93 21.93 -14.08
CA THR A 30 -8.14 21.83 -15.51
C THR A 30 -7.02 22.65 -16.15
N PHE A 31 -6.00 22.00 -16.72
CA PHE A 31 -5.13 22.67 -17.68
C PHE A 31 -5.96 23.00 -18.92
N ARG A 32 -6.59 24.18 -18.88
CA ARG A 32 -7.14 24.88 -20.04
C ARG A 32 -6.11 25.92 -20.42
N GLY A 33 -5.48 25.75 -21.58
CA GLY A 33 -4.62 26.78 -22.14
C GLY A 33 -3.87 26.30 -23.38
N ASN A 34 -4.53 26.38 -24.54
CA ASN A 34 -4.00 27.18 -25.64
C ASN A 34 -5.08 27.39 -26.71
N SER A 35 -5.88 28.43 -26.54
CA SER A 35 -6.57 29.07 -27.66
C SER A 35 -5.57 30.03 -28.31
N ALA A 36 -5.08 29.65 -29.50
CA ALA A 36 -4.35 30.57 -30.35
C ALA A 36 -5.26 31.75 -30.72
N SER A 37 -4.88 32.96 -30.32
CA SER A 37 -5.41 34.19 -30.88
C SER A 37 -4.22 34.99 -31.42
N LYS A 38 -4.28 35.30 -32.71
CA LYS A 38 -3.44 36.28 -33.41
C LYS A 38 -4.34 37.48 -33.64
N ASP A 39 -3.83 38.69 -33.43
CA ASP A 39 -4.40 39.88 -34.05
C ASP A 39 -3.33 40.88 -34.49
N ALA A 40 -3.78 41.75 -35.38
CA ALA A 40 -3.06 42.53 -36.36
C ALA A 40 -2.30 43.74 -35.78
N ASN A 41 -1.04 43.54 -35.40
CA ASN A 41 0.04 44.49 -35.67
C ASN A 41 1.37 43.80 -35.41
N GLY A 42 2.12 43.52 -36.48
CA GLY A 42 3.36 42.75 -36.42
C GLY A 42 4.41 43.40 -35.53
N SER A 43 4.67 42.80 -34.36
CA SER A 43 5.95 42.92 -33.67
C SER A 43 6.15 41.72 -32.75
N ALA A 44 7.31 41.08 -32.85
CA ALA A 44 7.69 39.91 -32.08
C ALA A 44 8.16 40.34 -30.68
N VAL A 45 7.42 39.96 -29.63
CA VAL A 45 7.91 40.13 -28.26
C VAL A 45 8.72 38.90 -27.87
N ARG A 46 10.04 39.06 -27.89
CA ARG A 46 11.03 38.16 -27.32
C ARG A 46 11.26 38.56 -25.86
N ASP A 47 10.66 37.87 -24.91
CA ASP A 47 11.11 37.94 -23.53
C ASP A 47 12.10 36.81 -23.27
N SER A 48 13.37 37.11 -23.56
CA SER A 48 14.54 36.38 -23.09
C SER A 48 14.81 36.80 -21.65
N ILE A 49 14.34 36.01 -20.68
CA ILE A 49 14.99 35.92 -19.38
C ILE A 49 15.66 34.55 -19.32
N ALA A 50 16.91 34.54 -19.77
CA ALA A 50 17.83 33.45 -19.51
C ALA A 50 18.40 33.66 -18.10
N GLU A 51 17.88 32.89 -17.14
CA GLU A 51 18.64 32.59 -15.93
C GLU A 51 18.75 31.07 -15.80
N SER A 52 19.98 30.65 -16.06
CA SER A 52 20.51 29.30 -16.13
C SER A 52 20.06 28.43 -14.96
N CYS A 53 19.12 27.51 -15.21
CA CYS A 53 18.99 26.32 -14.37
C CYS A 53 19.97 25.28 -14.91
N PRO A 54 21.00 24.87 -14.15
CA PRO A 54 22.02 23.99 -14.67
C PRO A 54 21.38 22.66 -15.05
N THR A 55 21.71 22.24 -16.26
CA THR A 55 21.55 20.91 -16.83
C THR A 55 21.97 19.84 -15.82
N LEU A 56 21.04 19.40 -14.97
CA LEU A 56 21.06 18.02 -14.49
C LEU A 56 20.46 17.18 -15.60
N GLN A 57 21.30 16.87 -16.58
CA GLN A 57 21.36 15.53 -17.14
C GLN A 57 21.64 14.55 -16.00
N ARG A 58 20.63 14.31 -15.15
CA ARG A 58 20.49 13.02 -14.51
C ARG A 58 19.40 12.31 -15.28
N GLN A 59 19.86 11.69 -16.37
CA GLN A 59 19.20 10.56 -16.97
C GLN A 59 19.12 9.43 -15.92
N GLU A 60 18.25 9.59 -14.93
CA GLU A 60 17.71 8.46 -14.21
C GLU A 60 16.39 8.15 -14.89
N SER A 61 16.48 7.20 -15.81
CA SER A 61 15.37 6.38 -16.23
C SER A 61 14.59 5.95 -14.98
N LEU A 62 13.53 6.68 -14.63
CA LEU A 62 12.49 6.23 -13.71
C LEU A 62 11.65 5.19 -14.45
N GLY A 63 12.32 4.10 -14.84
CA GLY A 63 11.66 2.89 -15.27
C GLY A 63 10.85 2.32 -14.09
N PRO A 64 9.76 1.58 -14.35
CA PRO A 64 8.85 1.10 -13.29
C PRO A 64 9.47 0.26 -12.16
N ILE A 65 10.76 -0.10 -12.24
CA ILE A 65 11.46 -0.98 -11.28
C ILE A 65 12.24 -0.20 -10.21
N ALA A 66 12.48 1.11 -10.37
CA ALA A 66 13.36 1.86 -9.49
C ALA A 66 12.96 1.69 -8.00
N GLY A 67 13.86 1.07 -7.23
CA GLY A 67 13.72 0.88 -5.77
C GLY A 67 13.07 -0.43 -5.31
N VAL A 68 12.62 -1.34 -6.19
CA VAL A 68 12.16 -2.68 -5.74
C VAL A 68 13.35 -3.57 -5.42
N GLN A 69 13.50 -3.93 -4.15
CA GLN A 69 14.62 -4.73 -3.65
C GLN A 69 14.34 -6.23 -3.82
N CYS A 70 13.11 -6.67 -3.57
CA CYS A 70 12.74 -8.07 -3.68
C CYS A 70 11.25 -8.25 -4.01
N HIS A 71 10.91 -9.29 -4.76
CA HIS A 71 9.52 -9.63 -5.04
C HIS A 71 9.34 -11.12 -5.33
N GLY A 72 8.14 -11.65 -5.10
CA GLY A 72 7.89 -13.08 -5.27
C GLY A 72 6.65 -13.60 -4.58
N LEU A 73 6.29 -14.86 -4.86
CA LEU A 73 5.19 -15.54 -4.18
C LEU A 73 5.69 -16.18 -2.88
N MET A 74 5.00 -15.91 -1.76
CA MET A 74 5.22 -16.58 -0.49
C MET A 74 3.88 -16.95 0.17
N LEU A 75 3.93 -17.86 1.14
CA LEU A 75 2.79 -18.18 2.00
C LEU A 75 2.80 -17.24 3.20
N LYS A 76 1.67 -16.60 3.50
CA LYS A 76 1.46 -15.81 4.72
C LYS A 76 0.60 -16.58 5.70
N LYS A 77 1.03 -16.69 6.96
CA LYS A 77 0.19 -17.23 8.04
C LYS A 77 -0.87 -16.20 8.42
N HIS A 78 -2.11 -16.66 8.55
CA HIS A 78 -3.21 -15.91 9.11
C HIS A 78 -3.74 -16.67 10.33
N LYS A 79 -3.47 -16.14 11.53
CA LYS A 79 -4.01 -16.69 12.78
C LYS A 79 -5.22 -15.84 13.18
N ARG A 80 -6.37 -16.48 13.39
CA ARG A 80 -7.54 -15.84 14.02
C ARG A 80 -7.57 -16.26 15.48
N LYS A 81 -8.06 -15.38 16.37
CA LYS A 81 -8.06 -15.61 17.83
C LYS A 81 -8.62 -16.99 18.23
N ASN A 82 -9.64 -17.48 17.51
CA ASN A 82 -10.34 -18.73 17.85
C ASN A 82 -10.37 -19.76 16.70
N ARG A 83 -9.41 -19.73 15.76
CA ARG A 83 -9.33 -20.72 14.67
C ARG A 83 -7.90 -21.16 14.40
N GLY A 84 -7.75 -22.37 13.86
CA GLY A 84 -6.49 -22.88 13.36
C GLY A 84 -5.83 -21.94 12.36
N ALA A 85 -4.49 -21.99 12.31
CA ALA A 85 -3.72 -21.15 11.40
C ALA A 85 -4.01 -21.52 9.94
N LYS A 86 -4.35 -20.51 9.13
CA LYS A 86 -4.53 -20.68 7.68
C LYS A 86 -3.37 -20.05 6.93
N TRP A 87 -2.82 -20.80 5.99
CA TRP A 87 -1.79 -20.30 5.07
C TRP A 87 -2.42 -19.78 3.79
N ASN A 88 -1.98 -18.62 3.34
CA ASN A 88 -2.46 -18.01 2.11
C ASN A 88 -1.30 -17.61 1.21
N LYS A 89 -1.32 -18.07 -0.05
CA LYS A 89 -0.36 -17.60 -1.05
C LYS A 89 -0.62 -16.12 -1.38
N ARG A 90 0.43 -15.31 -1.37
CA ARG A 90 0.40 -13.88 -1.72
C ARG A 90 1.62 -13.53 -2.55
N PHE A 91 1.46 -12.52 -3.41
CA PHE A 91 2.59 -11.91 -4.12
C PHE A 91 3.10 -10.75 -3.31
N PHE A 92 4.36 -10.80 -2.90
CA PHE A 92 5.01 -9.79 -2.09
C PHE A 92 5.93 -8.93 -2.95
N VAL A 93 5.99 -7.65 -2.61
CA VAL A 93 6.93 -6.68 -3.17
C VAL A 93 7.53 -5.92 -2.00
N LEU A 94 8.85 -5.92 -1.92
CA LEU A 94 9.65 -5.15 -0.98
C LEU A 94 10.22 -3.94 -1.72
N LYS A 95 9.87 -2.75 -1.25
CA LYS A 95 10.37 -1.47 -1.77
C LYS A 95 10.64 -0.55 -0.59
N GLU A 96 11.84 0.03 -0.55
CA GLU A 96 12.30 0.88 0.56
C GLU A 96 12.19 0.14 1.90
N SER A 97 11.38 0.64 2.85
CA SER A 97 11.09 0.03 4.14
C SER A 97 9.68 -0.54 4.22
N PHE A 98 9.03 -0.80 3.09
CA PHE A 98 7.67 -1.30 3.04
C PHE A 98 7.58 -2.67 2.36
N LEU A 99 6.94 -3.61 3.05
CA LEU A 99 6.54 -4.90 2.49
C LEU A 99 5.07 -4.87 2.10
N LEU A 100 4.83 -4.79 0.79
CA LEU A 100 3.49 -4.80 0.20
C LEU A 100 3.11 -6.23 -0.21
N TYR A 101 1.82 -6.58 -0.12
CA TYR A 101 1.34 -7.85 -0.63
C TYR A 101 0.01 -7.78 -1.38
N TYR A 102 -0.08 -8.57 -2.44
CA TYR A 102 -1.18 -8.59 -3.41
C TYR A 102 -1.77 -9.99 -3.56
N ALA A 103 -2.84 -10.09 -4.35
CA ALA A 103 -3.32 -11.38 -4.85
C ALA A 103 -2.24 -12.05 -5.73
N PRO A 104 -2.11 -13.39 -5.72
CA PRO A 104 -1.10 -14.08 -6.53
C PRO A 104 -1.14 -13.75 -8.03
N ARG A 105 -2.33 -13.48 -8.58
CA ARG A 105 -2.51 -13.08 -9.99
C ARG A 105 -1.71 -11.83 -10.38
N TYR A 106 -1.43 -10.95 -9.43
CA TYR A 106 -0.71 -9.70 -9.67
C TYR A 106 0.75 -9.93 -10.07
N GLN A 107 1.33 -11.08 -9.73
CA GLN A 107 2.68 -11.45 -10.17
C GLN A 107 2.85 -11.35 -11.70
N LYS A 108 1.83 -11.78 -12.48
CA LYS A 108 1.88 -11.74 -13.94
C LYS A 108 1.85 -10.30 -14.47
N VAL A 109 1.04 -9.44 -13.84
CA VAL A 109 0.92 -8.02 -14.21
C VAL A 109 2.20 -7.28 -13.87
N PHE A 110 2.71 -7.46 -12.65
CA PHE A 110 3.99 -6.90 -12.22
C PHE A 110 5.15 -7.40 -13.09
N GLY A 111 5.16 -8.67 -13.49
CA GLY A 111 6.20 -9.21 -14.38
C GLY A 111 6.28 -8.50 -15.74
N LYS A 112 5.13 -8.08 -16.29
CA LYS A 112 5.03 -7.40 -17.59
C LYS A 112 5.23 -5.90 -17.51
N THR A 113 4.49 -5.26 -16.61
CA THR A 113 4.43 -3.79 -16.50
C THR A 113 5.55 -3.24 -15.63
N LYS A 114 6.01 -4.05 -14.67
CA LYS A 114 6.94 -3.66 -13.61
C LYS A 114 6.45 -2.52 -12.72
N ILE A 115 5.21 -2.08 -12.86
CA ILE A 115 4.60 -1.01 -12.06
C ILE A 115 4.06 -1.60 -10.75
N ILE A 116 4.17 -0.85 -9.65
CA ILE A 116 3.52 -1.20 -8.38
C ILE A 116 2.12 -0.59 -8.35
N ASP A 117 1.12 -1.44 -8.14
CA ASP A 117 -0.28 -1.03 -7.99
C ASP A 117 -0.50 -0.33 -6.64
N LEU A 118 -1.32 0.73 -6.65
CA LEU A 118 -1.54 1.57 -5.48
C LEU A 118 -2.49 0.93 -4.43
N HIS A 119 -3.03 -0.26 -4.69
CA HIS A 119 -4.01 -0.94 -3.86
C HIS A 119 -3.53 -2.33 -3.42
N PRO A 120 -2.46 -2.42 -2.59
CA PRO A 120 -2.08 -3.67 -1.98
C PRO A 120 -3.19 -4.21 -1.08
N LYS A 121 -3.23 -5.54 -0.91
CA LYS A 121 -4.08 -6.17 0.11
C LYS A 121 -3.63 -5.85 1.53
N GLY A 122 -2.37 -5.50 1.69
CA GLY A 122 -1.85 -4.92 2.90
C GLY A 122 -0.40 -4.48 2.72
N LEU A 123 0.00 -3.63 3.65
CA LEU A 123 1.29 -2.97 3.70
C LEU A 123 1.82 -3.15 5.12
N VAL A 124 3.11 -3.47 5.22
CA VAL A 124 3.81 -3.67 6.49
C VAL A 124 5.01 -2.73 6.51
N PRO A 125 5.02 -1.70 7.37
CA PRO A 125 6.22 -0.93 7.64
C PRO A 125 7.27 -1.83 8.31
N LEU A 126 8.51 -1.76 7.86
CA LEU A 126 9.62 -2.60 8.34
C LEU A 126 10.62 -1.84 9.23
N GLY A 127 10.49 -0.52 9.36
CA GLY A 127 11.31 0.27 10.28
C GLY A 127 11.22 -0.30 11.70
N GLY A 128 12.37 -0.55 12.33
CA GLY A 128 12.45 -1.14 13.68
C GLY A 128 12.01 -2.60 13.79
N CYS A 129 11.59 -3.27 12.71
CA CYS A 129 11.19 -4.67 12.78
C CYS A 129 12.40 -5.60 12.93
N SER A 130 12.22 -6.69 13.70
CA SER A 130 13.18 -7.79 13.78
C SER A 130 12.79 -8.92 12.83
N VAL A 131 13.77 -9.47 12.10
CA VAL A 131 13.56 -10.50 11.07
C VAL A 131 14.46 -11.72 11.30
N VAL A 132 13.83 -12.88 11.46
CA VAL A 132 14.51 -14.15 11.78
C VAL A 132 14.04 -15.26 10.83
N SER A 133 14.97 -16.11 10.37
CA SER A 133 14.68 -17.34 9.64
C SER A 133 14.41 -18.49 10.60
N GLY A 134 13.45 -19.35 10.26
CA GLY A 134 13.16 -20.56 11.03
C GLY A 134 12.15 -21.46 10.34
N GLY A 135 11.45 -22.25 11.14
CA GLY A 135 10.36 -23.12 10.70
C GLY A 135 9.08 -22.85 11.49
N ASP A 136 7.98 -23.34 10.95
CA ASP A 136 6.68 -23.43 11.62
C ASP A 136 6.14 -24.86 11.44
N ILE A 137 5.07 -25.21 12.15
CA ILE A 137 4.50 -26.57 12.11
C ILE A 137 4.19 -26.95 10.64
N GLY A 138 4.95 -27.91 10.11
CA GLY A 138 4.82 -28.39 8.72
C GLY A 138 5.41 -27.47 7.64
N LYS A 139 6.19 -26.44 7.99
CA LYS A 139 6.84 -25.52 7.04
C LYS A 139 8.29 -25.21 7.45
N LYS A 140 9.27 -25.57 6.61
CA LYS A 140 10.70 -25.53 6.97
C LYS A 140 11.43 -24.23 6.60
N HIS A 141 10.86 -23.41 5.71
CA HIS A 141 11.54 -22.23 5.15
C HIS A 141 10.78 -20.94 5.45
N CYS A 142 10.63 -20.63 6.74
CA CYS A 142 9.82 -19.50 7.19
C CYS A 142 10.66 -18.32 7.68
N LEU A 143 10.05 -17.14 7.61
CA LEU A 143 10.57 -15.86 8.05
C LEU A 143 9.56 -15.30 9.05
N LEU A 144 10.06 -14.96 10.22
CA LEU A 144 9.31 -14.33 11.30
C LEU A 144 9.68 -12.85 11.34
N ILE A 145 8.68 -11.98 11.20
CA ILE A 145 8.82 -10.53 11.32
C ILE A 145 8.05 -10.09 12.57
N THR A 146 8.74 -9.42 13.49
CA THR A 146 8.19 -8.97 14.77
C THR A 146 8.47 -7.49 15.00
N HIS A 147 7.52 -6.82 15.66
CA HIS A 147 7.63 -5.44 16.13
C HIS A 147 6.84 -5.33 17.43
N GLU A 148 7.21 -4.42 18.32
CA GLU A 148 6.54 -4.24 19.62
C GLU A 148 5.07 -3.84 19.44
N GLU A 149 4.76 -3.08 18.40
CA GLU A 149 3.39 -2.67 18.06
C GLU A 149 2.54 -3.80 17.45
N PHE A 150 3.17 -4.87 16.93
CA PHE A 150 2.45 -5.98 16.32
C PHE A 150 1.91 -6.92 17.40
N LYS A 151 0.58 -6.89 17.60
CA LYS A 151 -0.13 -7.86 18.48
C LYS A 151 0.17 -9.32 18.14
N THR A 152 0.49 -9.61 16.88
CA THR A 152 0.87 -10.94 16.42
C THR A 152 1.99 -10.83 15.40
N PRO A 153 2.99 -11.72 15.45
CA PRO A 153 4.08 -11.68 14.49
C PRO A 153 3.60 -12.06 13.09
N ILE A 154 4.27 -11.52 12.09
CA ILE A 154 4.01 -11.84 10.68
C ILE A 154 4.91 -13.01 10.30
N ILE A 155 4.29 -14.13 9.90
CA ILE A 155 5.01 -15.33 9.48
C ILE A 155 4.82 -15.52 7.98
N LEU A 156 5.92 -15.55 7.26
CA LEU A 156 6.00 -15.82 5.83
C LEU A 156 6.73 -17.15 5.62
N CYS A 157 6.37 -17.95 4.62
CA CYS A 157 7.17 -19.10 4.24
C CYS A 157 7.43 -19.10 2.74
N ALA A 158 8.70 -19.27 2.40
CA ALA A 158 9.22 -19.44 1.05
C ALA A 158 8.97 -20.87 0.55
N ALA A 159 9.14 -21.07 -0.75
CA ALA A 159 9.05 -22.38 -1.37
C ALA A 159 10.27 -23.26 -1.05
N ASP A 160 11.44 -22.63 -0.97
CA ASP A 160 12.75 -23.25 -0.87
C ASP A 160 13.71 -22.37 -0.05
N PHE A 161 14.83 -22.97 0.38
CA PHE A 161 15.83 -22.31 1.21
C PHE A 161 16.48 -21.10 0.52
N LYS A 162 16.79 -21.19 -0.78
CA LYS A 162 17.43 -20.08 -1.52
C LYS A 162 16.53 -18.85 -1.55
N THR A 163 15.23 -19.05 -1.79
CA THR A 163 14.25 -17.96 -1.72
C THR A 163 14.14 -17.40 -0.31
N GLN A 164 14.12 -18.24 0.73
CA GLN A 164 14.10 -17.78 2.13
C GLN A 164 15.29 -16.89 2.46
N GLU A 165 16.50 -17.32 2.10
CA GLU A 165 17.75 -16.58 2.35
C GLU A 165 17.77 -15.24 1.61
N LYS A 166 17.41 -15.25 0.32
CA LYS A 166 17.26 -14.01 -0.46
C LYS A 166 16.31 -13.01 0.22
N TRP A 167 15.15 -13.48 0.68
CA TRP A 167 14.18 -12.63 1.36
C TRP A 167 14.66 -12.18 2.74
N LEU A 168 15.36 -13.03 3.49
CA LEU A 168 15.93 -12.70 4.79
C LEU A 168 16.90 -11.52 4.67
N LEU A 169 17.82 -11.59 3.72
CA LEU A 169 18.82 -10.55 3.49
C LEU A 169 18.15 -9.22 3.12
N ALA A 170 17.25 -9.24 2.14
CA ALA A 170 16.56 -8.03 1.68
C ALA A 170 15.69 -7.41 2.79
N LEU A 171 14.98 -8.22 3.58
CA LEU A 171 14.17 -7.71 4.69
C LEU A 171 15.02 -7.11 5.81
N ARG A 172 16.17 -7.72 6.14
CA ARG A 172 17.10 -7.19 7.15
C ARG A 172 17.79 -5.90 6.71
N GLU A 173 17.93 -5.68 5.41
CA GLU A 173 18.42 -4.42 4.87
C GLU A 173 17.33 -3.34 5.00
N ALA A 174 16.09 -3.67 4.62
CA ALA A 174 14.94 -2.78 4.68
C ALA A 174 14.53 -2.34 6.11
N THR A 175 15.01 -3.02 7.15
CA THR A 175 14.70 -2.68 8.56
C THR A 175 15.67 -1.65 9.16
N LYS A 176 16.80 -1.36 8.50
CA LYS A 176 17.88 -0.49 9.02
C LYS A 176 17.67 1.01 8.74
N VAL A 177 16.47 1.40 8.35
CA VAL A 177 16.13 2.79 8.01
C VAL A 177 16.08 3.68 9.24
#